data_AF-A0A5D3FU11-F1
#
_entry.id   AF-A0A5D3FU11-F1
#
_cell.length_a   1.000
_cell.length_b   1.000
_cell.length_c   1.000
_cell.angle_alpha   90.00
_cell.angle_beta   90.00
_cell.angle_gamma   90.00
#
_symmetry.space_group_name_H-M   'P 1'
#
loop_
_entity.id
_entity.type
_entity.pdbx_description
1 polymer ?
#
loop_
_entity_poly.entity_id
_entity_poly.type
_entity_poly.pdbx_seq_one_letter_code
_entity_poly.pdbx_strand_id
1 'polypeptide(L)'
;MLRANGIDWQSTGGCSDPAVRSCTSFENVRLGTVRGVIGFAASSGCEVTVTGGTEHGHAGGRFSHSNGYKLDIAPSACVDRAVREYAPQGVRSDGARLYRSPDGALFAREKDHWDITFR
;
A
#
# COMPACT_ATOMS: atom_id res chain seq x y z
N MET A 1 -1.28 -10.34 -12.14
CA MET A 1 -0.53 -10.80 -10.96
C MET A 1 -1.34 -10.65 -9.67
N LEU A 2 -1.85 -9.46 -9.35
CA LEU A 2 -2.61 -9.22 -8.11
C LEU A 2 -3.86 -10.10 -7.96
N ARG A 3 -4.84 -10.02 -8.87
CA ARG A 3 -6.05 -10.87 -8.85
C ARG A 3 -5.77 -12.37 -8.80
N ALA A 4 -4.72 -12.82 -9.49
CA ALA A 4 -4.30 -14.23 -9.47
C ALA A 4 -3.81 -14.70 -8.09
N ASN A 5 -3.52 -13.77 -7.17
CA ASN A 5 -3.12 -14.02 -5.79
C ASN A 5 -4.20 -13.53 -4.80
N GLY A 6 -5.46 -13.40 -5.24
CA GLY A 6 -6.57 -13.00 -4.37
C GLY A 6 -6.51 -11.54 -3.88
N ILE A 7 -5.75 -10.69 -4.56
CA ILE A 7 -5.69 -9.25 -4.26
C ILE A 7 -6.58 -8.51 -5.24
N ASP A 8 -7.57 -7.83 -4.69
CA ASP A 8 -8.46 -6.93 -5.43
C ASP A 8 -7.91 -5.52 -5.49
N TRP A 9 -8.53 -4.68 -6.30
CA TRP A 9 -8.26 -3.26 -6.33
C TRP A 9 -9.52 -2.46 -6.63
N GLN A 10 -9.55 -1.23 -6.11
CA GLN A 10 -10.67 -0.31 -6.30
C GLN A 10 -10.14 1.08 -6.59
N SER A 11 -10.60 1.65 -7.70
CA SER A 11 -10.40 3.06 -8.03
C SER A 11 -11.67 3.84 -7.73
N THR A 12 -11.56 4.91 -6.95
CA THR A 12 -12.67 5.84 -6.69
C THR A 12 -13.16 6.52 -7.96
N GLY A 13 -12.28 6.81 -8.92
CA GLY A 13 -12.61 7.37 -10.22
C GLY A 13 -12.98 6.35 -11.29
N GLY A 14 -12.91 5.05 -11.00
CA GLY A 14 -13.19 3.98 -11.98
C GLY A 14 -12.20 3.94 -13.16
N CYS A 15 -10.96 4.39 -12.94
CA CYS A 15 -9.97 4.61 -13.99
C CYS A 15 -8.56 4.20 -13.53
N SER A 16 -7.61 4.14 -14.47
CA SER A 16 -6.22 3.73 -14.22
C SER A 16 -5.17 4.70 -14.77
N ASP A 17 -5.57 5.90 -15.17
CA ASP A 17 -4.66 6.92 -15.68
C ASP A 17 -3.79 7.48 -14.55
N PRO A 18 -2.45 7.32 -14.58
CA PRO A 18 -1.59 7.83 -13.53
C PRO A 18 -1.67 9.35 -13.38
N ALA A 19 -2.05 10.11 -14.42
CA ALA A 19 -2.16 11.56 -14.36
C ALA A 19 -3.37 12.05 -13.51
N VAL A 20 -4.28 11.16 -13.14
CA VAL A 20 -5.55 11.49 -12.49
C VAL A 20 -5.59 10.95 -11.06
N ARG A 21 -5.69 11.85 -10.08
CA ARG A 21 -5.65 11.53 -8.64
C ARG A 21 -6.71 10.55 -8.14
N SER A 22 -7.88 10.47 -8.81
CA SER A 22 -8.94 9.55 -8.43
C SER A 22 -8.79 8.16 -9.06
N CYS A 23 -7.86 7.98 -10.00
CA CYS A 23 -7.56 6.67 -10.56
C CYS A 23 -6.73 5.83 -9.59
N THR A 24 -6.72 4.52 -9.79
CA THR A 24 -5.70 3.64 -9.19
C THR A 24 -4.84 3.14 -10.34
N SER A 25 -3.58 3.59 -10.41
CA SER A 25 -2.66 3.18 -11.46
C SER A 25 -1.62 2.21 -10.94
N PHE A 26 -1.30 1.20 -11.75
CA PHE A 26 -0.17 0.28 -11.50
C PHE A 26 0.98 0.50 -12.48
N GLU A 27 0.90 1.54 -13.31
CA GLU A 27 1.95 1.85 -14.27
C GLU A 27 3.25 2.19 -13.54
N ASN A 28 4.37 1.57 -13.93
CA ASN A 28 5.68 1.75 -13.30
C ASN A 28 5.77 1.32 -11.81
N VAL A 29 4.79 0.57 -11.29
CA VAL A 29 4.95 -0.09 -9.98
C VAL A 29 6.08 -1.11 -10.08
N ARG A 30 7.00 -1.06 -9.10
CA ARG A 30 8.15 -1.99 -9.06
C ARG A 30 7.65 -3.42 -8.84
N LEU A 31 8.31 -4.38 -9.48
CA LEU A 31 8.04 -5.80 -9.22
C LEU A 31 8.23 -6.18 -7.74
N GLY A 32 9.20 -5.56 -7.05
CA GLY A 32 9.41 -5.75 -5.62
C GLY A 32 8.21 -5.32 -4.77
N THR A 33 7.56 -4.21 -5.15
CA THR A 33 6.34 -3.70 -4.51
C THR A 33 5.17 -4.67 -4.71
N VAL A 34 4.96 -5.16 -5.93
CA VAL A 34 3.93 -6.17 -6.23
C VAL A 34 4.17 -7.47 -5.45
N ARG A 35 5.41 -7.93 -5.39
CA ARG A 35 5.77 -9.13 -4.61
C ARG A 35 5.58 -8.91 -3.11
N GLY A 36 5.91 -7.73 -2.61
CA GLY A 36 5.73 -7.37 -1.21
C GLY A 36 4.27 -7.42 -0.79
N VAL A 37 3.35 -6.83 -1.55
CA VAL A 37 1.92 -6.89 -1.21
C VAL A 37 1.34 -8.30 -1.33
N ILE A 38 1.82 -9.11 -2.29
CA ILE A 38 1.48 -10.55 -2.37
C ILE A 38 1.99 -11.30 -1.13
N GLY A 39 3.22 -11.05 -0.71
CA GLY A 39 3.79 -11.65 0.50
C GLY A 39 3.02 -11.27 1.76
N PHE A 40 2.62 -10.00 1.87
CA PHE A 40 1.76 -9.53 2.96
C PHE A 40 0.39 -10.23 2.96
N ALA A 41 -0.30 -10.29 1.82
CA ALA A 41 -1.59 -10.98 1.71
C ALA A 41 -1.48 -12.47 2.09
N ALA A 42 -0.46 -13.16 1.57
CA ALA A 42 -0.23 -14.58 1.86
C ALA A 42 0.12 -14.85 3.33
N SER A 43 0.97 -14.03 3.94
CA SER A 43 1.41 -14.21 5.34
C SER A 43 0.36 -13.78 6.37
N SER A 44 -0.43 -12.75 6.07
CA SER A 44 -1.51 -12.29 6.94
C SER A 44 -2.78 -13.15 6.82
N GLY A 45 -2.98 -13.80 5.68
CA GLY A 45 -4.24 -14.48 5.34
C GLY A 45 -5.42 -13.52 5.17
N CYS A 46 -5.17 -12.21 5.07
CA CYS A 46 -6.21 -11.21 4.89
C CYS A 46 -6.58 -11.03 3.42
N GLU A 47 -7.86 -10.75 3.19
CA GLU A 47 -8.29 -10.14 1.93
C GLU A 47 -7.71 -8.72 1.85
N VAL A 48 -7.05 -8.42 0.72
CA VAL A 48 -6.37 -7.15 0.49
C VAL A 48 -6.95 -6.49 -0.75
N THR A 49 -7.39 -5.25 -0.59
CA THR A 49 -7.86 -4.39 -1.70
C THR A 49 -6.92 -3.21 -1.85
N VAL A 50 -6.27 -3.10 -3.00
CA VAL A 50 -5.39 -1.96 -3.33
C VAL A 50 -6.23 -0.78 -3.80
N THR A 51 -6.02 0.40 -3.22
CA THR A 51 -6.78 1.61 -3.51
C THR A 51 -5.95 2.71 -4.17
N GLY A 52 -4.63 2.58 -4.13
CA GLY A 52 -3.70 3.54 -4.70
C GLY A 52 -2.38 2.90 -5.11
N GLY A 53 -1.78 3.44 -6.16
CA GLY A 53 -0.52 2.98 -6.72
C GLY A 53 0.34 4.15 -7.17
N THR A 54 0.46 4.38 -8.47
CA THR A 54 1.38 5.40 -9.03
C THR A 54 0.68 6.68 -9.49
N GLU A 55 -0.61 6.83 -9.24
CA GLU A 55 -1.37 8.02 -9.60
C GLU A 55 -0.83 9.33 -8.98
N HIS A 56 -1.15 10.45 -9.62
CA HIS A 56 -0.78 11.78 -9.15
C HIS A 56 -1.49 12.18 -7.85
N GLY A 57 -0.85 13.05 -7.07
CA GLY A 57 -1.43 13.60 -5.84
C GLY A 57 -0.79 13.11 -4.54
N HIS A 58 0.18 12.20 -4.65
CA HIS A 58 1.02 11.70 -3.56
C HIS A 58 2.28 12.55 -3.36
N ALA A 59 2.83 12.51 -2.14
CA ALA A 59 4.10 13.16 -1.85
C ALA A 59 5.25 12.53 -2.64
N GLY A 60 6.15 13.38 -3.16
CA GLY A 60 7.36 12.95 -3.86
C GLY A 60 8.45 12.42 -2.91
N GLY A 61 9.55 11.96 -3.51
CA GLY A 61 10.72 11.46 -2.77
C GLY A 61 11.28 10.17 -3.38
N ARG A 62 12.43 9.70 -2.88
CA ARG A 62 13.09 8.50 -3.41
C ARG A 62 12.21 7.24 -3.33
N PHE A 63 11.48 7.09 -2.22
CA PHE A 63 10.60 5.95 -1.95
C PHE A 63 9.14 6.42 -1.96
N SER A 64 8.64 6.79 -3.14
CA SER A 64 7.30 7.37 -3.34
C SER A 64 6.39 6.47 -4.18
N HIS A 65 5.11 6.84 -4.23
CA HIS A 65 4.11 6.28 -5.16
C HIS A 65 4.53 6.45 -6.61
N SER A 66 4.89 7.67 -7.02
CA SER A 66 5.31 7.96 -8.40
C SER A 66 6.53 7.18 -8.86
N ASN A 67 7.41 6.75 -7.93
CA ASN A 67 8.56 5.91 -8.21
C ASN A 67 8.28 4.41 -8.07
N GLY A 68 7.02 4.01 -7.83
CA GLY A 68 6.56 2.64 -7.75
C GLY A 68 6.99 1.88 -6.49
N TYR A 69 7.40 2.58 -5.42
CA TYR A 69 7.84 1.99 -4.15
C TYR A 69 6.70 1.78 -3.15
N LYS A 70 5.52 2.33 -3.44
CA LYS A 70 4.39 2.35 -2.52
C LYS A 70 3.12 1.82 -3.15
N LEU A 71 2.24 1.29 -2.29
CA LEU A 71 0.85 0.98 -2.60
C LEU A 71 -0.01 1.38 -1.39
N ASP A 72 -1.21 1.87 -1.67
CA ASP A 72 -2.23 2.08 -0.66
C ASP A 72 -3.17 0.89 -0.64
N ILE A 73 -3.49 0.38 0.54
CA ILE A 73 -4.51 -0.65 0.70
C ILE A 73 -5.63 -0.19 1.63
N ALA A 74 -6.84 -0.67 1.33
CA ALA A 74 -8.01 -0.44 2.15
C ALA A 74 -7.80 -1.03 3.56
N PRO A 75 -8.26 -0.33 4.61
CA PRO A 75 -8.24 -0.86 5.96
C PRO A 75 -9.34 -1.91 6.10
N SER A 76 -9.05 -2.96 6.85
CA SER A 76 -10.04 -3.94 7.29
C SER A 76 -9.69 -4.38 8.70
N ALA A 77 -10.64 -4.98 9.42
CA ALA A 77 -10.35 -5.52 10.75
C ALA A 77 -9.22 -6.56 10.73
N CYS A 78 -9.09 -7.33 9.63
CA CYS A 78 -8.01 -8.28 9.44
C CYS A 78 -6.67 -7.59 9.23
N VAL A 79 -6.59 -6.69 8.24
CA VAL A 79 -5.37 -5.95 7.90
C VAL A 79 -4.89 -5.14 9.11
N ASP A 80 -5.80 -4.43 9.78
CA ASP A 80 -5.50 -3.62 10.95
C ASP A 80 -4.89 -4.45 12.09
N ARG A 81 -5.40 -5.66 12.31
CA ARG A 81 -4.87 -6.57 13.33
C ARG A 81 -3.48 -7.07 12.92
N ALA A 82 -3.35 -7.58 11.70
CA ALA A 82 -2.09 -8.14 11.20
C ALA A 82 -0.94 -7.11 11.24
N VAL A 83 -1.20 -5.87 10.82
CA VAL A 83 -0.18 -4.81 10.81
C VAL A 83 0.18 -4.34 12.23
N ARG A 84 -0.79 -4.32 13.17
CA ARG A 84 -0.53 -3.90 14.55
C ARG A 84 0.28 -4.90 15.37
N GLU A 85 0.40 -6.14 14.91
CA GLU A 85 1.29 -7.15 15.51
C GLU A 85 2.77 -6.93 15.14
N TYR A 86 3.05 -6.11 14.13
CA TYR A 86 4.41 -5.75 13.74
C TYR A 86 5.06 -4.75 14.69
N ALA A 87 6.39 -4.65 14.58
CA ALA A 87 7.17 -3.76 15.44
C ALA A 87 6.79 -2.29 15.18
N PRO A 88 6.35 -1.53 16.21
CA PRO A 88 6.07 -0.11 16.05
C PRO A 88 7.36 0.65 15.75
N GLN A 89 7.25 1.69 14.91
CA GLN A 89 8.38 2.53 14.49
C GLN A 89 8.18 4.01 14.87
N GLY A 90 7.17 4.30 15.70
CA GLY A 90 6.80 5.64 16.11
C GLY A 90 5.68 6.24 15.26
N VAL A 91 5.65 7.57 15.18
CA VAL A 91 4.62 8.34 14.50
C VAL A 91 5.28 9.29 13.51
N ARG A 92 4.81 9.29 12.27
CA ARG A 92 5.27 10.19 11.20
C ARG A 92 4.75 11.61 11.46
N SER A 93 5.36 12.63 10.84
CA SER A 93 5.04 14.05 11.07
C SER A 93 3.58 14.44 10.78
N ASP A 94 2.87 13.65 9.97
CA ASP A 94 1.45 13.80 9.66
C ASP A 94 0.52 13.07 10.65
N GLY A 95 1.09 12.46 11.71
CA GLY A 95 0.34 11.71 12.71
C GLY A 95 0.14 10.23 12.38
N ALA A 96 0.62 9.74 11.23
CA ALA A 96 0.47 8.34 10.86
C ALA A 96 1.31 7.43 11.76
N ARG A 97 0.68 6.44 12.40
CA ARG A 97 1.39 5.41 13.18
C ARG A 97 2.11 4.45 12.25
N LEU A 98 3.38 4.19 12.55
CA LEU A 98 4.25 3.38 11.72
C LEU A 98 4.49 1.99 12.31
N TYR A 99 4.45 0.97 11.45
CA TYR A 99 4.70 -0.42 11.79
C TYR A 99 5.61 -1.05 10.73
N ARG A 100 6.59 -1.86 11.15
CA ARG A 100 7.53 -2.51 10.24
C ARG A 100 7.40 -4.02 10.30
N SER A 101 7.06 -4.62 9.17
CA SER A 101 6.99 -6.07 9.04
C SER A 101 8.39 -6.71 9.11
N PRO A 102 8.49 -8.02 9.43
CA PRO A 102 9.77 -8.72 9.49
C PRO A 102 10.59 -8.69 8.19
N ASP A 103 9.93 -8.63 7.04
CA ASP A 103 10.54 -8.52 5.71
C ASP A 103 10.90 -7.07 5.31
N GLY A 104 10.66 -6.11 6.20
CA GLY A 104 11.15 -4.73 6.09
C GLY A 104 10.20 -3.74 5.42
N ALA A 105 8.99 -4.14 5.03
CA ALA A 105 7.97 -3.21 4.56
C ALA A 105 7.52 -2.28 5.70
N LEU A 106 7.30 -1.01 5.38
CA LEU A 106 6.87 0.01 6.35
C LEU A 106 5.43 0.40 6.07
N PHE A 107 4.56 0.17 7.04
CA PHE A 107 3.14 0.48 6.99
C PHE A 107 2.88 1.76 7.77
N ALA A 108 2.21 2.73 7.15
CA ALA A 108 1.76 3.96 7.79
C ALA A 108 0.22 3.98 7.83
N ARG A 109 -0.35 4.08 9.03
CA ARG A 109 -1.81 4.22 9.17
C ARG A 109 -2.21 5.67 8.91
N GLU A 110 -2.64 5.95 7.68
CA GLU A 110 -3.29 7.21 7.34
C GLU A 110 -4.79 7.17 7.73
N LYS A 111 -5.56 8.19 7.40
CA LYS A 111 -6.97 8.31 7.85
C LYS A 111 -7.84 7.18 7.32
N ASP A 112 -7.79 6.92 6.02
CA ASP A 112 -8.73 6.06 5.29
C ASP A 112 -8.05 4.86 4.61
N HIS A 113 -6.73 4.75 4.67
CA HIS A 113 -5.96 3.63 4.10
C HIS A 113 -4.68 3.33 4.90
N TRP A 114 -3.97 2.29 4.46
CA TRP A 114 -2.58 2.00 4.84
C TRP A 114 -1.66 2.35 3.67
N ASP A 115 -0.73 3.30 3.88
CA ASP A 115 0.35 3.63 2.95
C ASP A 115 1.55 2.70 3.23
N ILE A 116 1.86 1.81 2.28
CA ILE A 116 2.88 0.78 2.47
C ILE A 116 4.08 1.07 1.58
N THR A 117 5.26 1.17 2.17
CA THR A 117 6.53 1.33 1.45
C THR A 117 7.33 0.03 1.38
N PHE A 118 7.70 -0.39 0.17
CA PHE A 118 8.53 -1.57 -0.11
C PHE A 118 9.87 -1.14 -0.72
N ARG A 119 10.99 -1.42 -0.04
CA ARG A 119 12.33 -0.97 -0.46
C ARG A 119 13.07 -2.04 -1.25
#